data_AF-A0A8S4Q2T4-F1
#
_entry.id   AF-A0A8S4Q2T4-F1
#
_cell.length_a   1.000
_cell.length_b   1.000
_cell.length_c   1.000
_cell.angle_alpha   90.00
_cell.angle_beta   90.00
_cell.angle_gamma   90.00
#
_symmetry.space_group_name_H-M   'P 1'
#
loop_
_entity.id
_entity.type
_entity.pdbx_description
1 polymer ?
#
loop_
_entity_poly.entity_id
_entity_poly.type
_entity_poly.pdbx_seq_one_letter_code
_entity_poly.pdbx_strand_id
1 'polypeptide(L)'
;IVVKYSDIIIGQYYGHTHADTVRIINDKSGNEIVGSALISPATCGTSGYGGNPTLRMVRYETTDAKLTDIWQYYMNLTKANADPENAEWELEYKFTEAYGVNDISTASLTKVVDSFKEKNSPYFAKFILYRRGMFTSKYNEQ
;
A
#
# COMPACT_ATOMS: atom_id res chain seq x y z
N ILE A 1 16.55 -0.89 -17.11
CA ILE A 1 16.66 0.49 -16.58
C ILE A 1 16.66 0.46 -15.07
N VAL A 2 15.58 0.01 -14.43
CA VAL A 2 15.49 -0.08 -12.95
C VAL A 2 16.70 -0.78 -12.31
N VAL A 3 17.03 -2.01 -12.71
CA VAL A 3 18.19 -2.76 -12.18
C VAL A 3 19.53 -2.05 -12.41
N LYS A 4 19.66 -1.24 -13.49
CA LYS A 4 20.92 -0.56 -13.81
C LYS A 4 21.16 0.66 -12.90
N TYR A 5 20.08 1.27 -12.41
CA TYR A 5 20.11 2.55 -11.67
C TYR A 5 19.47 2.38 -10.27
N SER A 6 19.47 1.16 -9.74
CA SER A 6 18.85 0.85 -8.44
C SER A 6 19.52 1.56 -7.27
N ASP A 7 20.77 1.98 -7.42
CA ASP A 7 21.54 2.76 -6.47
C ASP A 7 21.02 4.20 -6.30
N ILE A 8 20.34 4.75 -7.31
CA ILE A 8 19.79 6.11 -7.28
C ILE A 8 18.26 6.16 -7.27
N ILE A 9 17.57 5.05 -7.60
CA ILE A 9 16.10 4.98 -7.56
C ILE A 9 15.66 4.72 -6.11
N ILE A 10 15.22 5.79 -5.45
CA ILE A 10 14.74 5.74 -4.05
C ILE A 10 13.31 5.22 -3.89
N GLY A 11 12.49 5.29 -4.96
CA GLY A 11 11.09 4.91 -4.92
C GLY A 11 10.46 4.84 -6.30
N GLN A 12 9.51 3.92 -6.48
CA GLN A 12 8.73 3.78 -7.70
C GLN A 12 7.25 3.71 -7.33
N TYR A 13 6.43 4.54 -7.98
CA TYR A 13 5.01 4.68 -7.66
C TYR A 13 4.17 4.48 -8.92
N TYR A 14 3.18 3.60 -8.84
CA TYR A 14 2.29 3.26 -9.95
C TYR A 14 0.83 3.19 -9.50
N GLY A 15 -0.07 3.09 -10.48
CA GLY A 15 -1.51 2.85 -10.26
C GLY A 15 -2.02 1.76 -11.20
N HIS A 16 -3.12 2.06 -11.91
CA HIS A 16 -3.77 1.20 -12.93
C HIS A 16 -4.49 -0.04 -12.40
N THR A 17 -3.93 -0.78 -11.45
CA THR A 17 -4.52 -2.04 -10.96
C THR A 17 -5.71 -1.85 -10.01
N HIS A 18 -5.91 -0.62 -9.53
CA HIS A 18 -6.89 -0.26 -8.49
C HIS A 18 -6.70 -1.08 -7.20
N ALA A 19 -5.49 -1.60 -6.97
CA ALA A 19 -5.19 -2.45 -5.82
C ALA A 19 -3.97 -1.93 -5.07
N ASP A 20 -4.08 -1.91 -3.74
CA ASP A 20 -2.95 -1.66 -2.84
C ASP A 20 -2.01 -2.86 -2.88
N THR A 21 -0.82 -2.69 -3.47
CA THR A 21 0.15 -3.76 -3.58
C THR A 21 1.57 -3.26 -3.75
N VAL A 22 2.54 -4.11 -3.44
CA VAL A 22 3.98 -3.87 -3.63
C VAL A 22 4.55 -4.87 -4.64
N ARG A 23 5.61 -4.49 -5.35
CA ARG A 23 6.46 -5.40 -6.12
C ARG A 23 7.87 -5.33 -5.59
N ILE A 24 8.48 -6.49 -5.41
CA ILE A 24 9.91 -6.63 -5.11
C ILE A 24 10.63 -6.92 -6.42
N ILE A 25 11.74 -6.24 -6.66
CA ILE A 25 12.49 -6.29 -7.92
C ILE A 25 13.83 -6.93 -7.63
N ASN A 26 14.09 -8.07 -8.28
CA ASN A 26 15.38 -8.71 -8.24
C ASN A 26 16.31 -8.17 -9.33
N ASP A 27 17.61 -8.37 -9.13
CA ASP A 27 18.62 -8.21 -10.15
C ASP A 27 18.39 -9.19 -11.33
N LYS A 28 19.22 -9.08 -12.38
CA LYS A 28 19.06 -9.93 -13.56
C LYS A 28 19.30 -11.41 -13.27
N SER A 29 20.13 -11.73 -12.28
CA SER A 29 20.43 -13.12 -11.92
C SER A 29 19.39 -13.74 -11.00
N GLY A 30 18.54 -12.92 -10.36
CA GLY A 30 17.52 -13.34 -9.41
C GLY A 30 18.07 -13.59 -8.00
N ASN A 31 19.33 -13.25 -7.75
CA ASN A 31 20.03 -13.53 -6.51
C ASN A 31 19.94 -12.39 -5.50
N GLU A 32 19.72 -11.16 -5.96
CA GLU A 32 19.69 -9.97 -5.11
C GLU A 32 18.43 -9.15 -5.33
N ILE A 33 17.88 -8.61 -4.23
CA ILE A 33 16.78 -7.65 -4.30
C ILE A 33 17.38 -6.25 -4.46
N VAL A 34 17.06 -5.61 -5.58
CA VAL A 34 17.64 -4.32 -5.98
C VAL A 34 16.64 -3.17 -5.92
N GLY A 35 15.36 -3.45 -5.70
CA GLY A 35 14.38 -2.38 -5.63
C GLY A 35 12.99 -2.84 -5.26
N SER A 36 12.11 -1.85 -5.13
CA SER A 36 10.70 -2.07 -4.86
C SER A 36 9.86 -1.05 -5.63
N ALA A 37 8.59 -1.39 -5.82
CA ALA A 37 7.60 -0.51 -6.41
C ALA A 37 6.29 -0.58 -5.63
N LEU A 38 5.70 0.58 -5.39
CA LEU A 38 4.46 0.78 -4.67
C LEU A 38 3.34 1.04 -5.68
N ILE A 39 2.29 0.25 -5.62
CA ILE A 39 1.13 0.37 -6.47
C ILE A 39 -0.02 0.84 -5.60
N SER A 40 -0.55 2.00 -5.96
CA SER A 40 -1.60 2.65 -5.18
C SER A 40 -2.98 2.20 -5.67
N PRO A 41 -3.94 2.03 -4.74
CA PRO A 41 -5.34 1.85 -5.10
C PRO A 41 -5.91 3.11 -5.77
N ALA A 42 -7.12 3.01 -6.32
CA ALA A 42 -7.72 4.09 -7.09
C ALA A 42 -8.60 5.01 -6.25
N THR A 43 -8.67 6.28 -6.64
CA THR A 43 -9.61 7.27 -6.08
C THR A 43 -11.03 7.09 -6.63
N CYS A 44 -11.22 6.33 -7.70
CA CYS A 44 -12.56 6.09 -8.24
C CYS A 44 -13.25 4.90 -7.53
N GLY A 45 -14.44 5.12 -7.00
CA GLY A 45 -15.35 4.06 -6.55
C GLY A 45 -16.06 3.42 -7.74
N THR A 46 -15.36 2.66 -8.58
CA THR A 46 -16.00 2.05 -9.75
C THR A 46 -16.81 0.80 -9.36
N SER A 47 -18.06 0.76 -9.82
CA SER A 47 -19.07 -0.29 -9.59
C SER A 47 -18.67 -1.71 -10.03
N GLY A 48 -17.56 -1.87 -10.77
CA GLY A 48 -17.06 -3.18 -11.22
C GLY A 48 -16.03 -3.85 -10.30
N TYR A 49 -15.39 -3.11 -9.38
CA TYR A 49 -14.22 -3.62 -8.65
C TYR A 49 -14.38 -3.70 -7.13
N GLY A 50 -15.41 -3.07 -6.57
CA GLY A 50 -15.78 -3.12 -5.15
C GLY A 50 -14.70 -2.54 -4.24
N GLY A 51 -14.85 -1.27 -3.86
CA GLY A 51 -13.94 -0.59 -2.94
C GLY A 51 -14.32 0.87 -2.73
N ASN A 52 -13.91 1.43 -1.60
CA ASN A 52 -14.00 2.86 -1.34
C ASN A 52 -12.94 3.63 -2.16
N PRO A 53 -13.17 4.90 -2.54
CA PRO A 53 -12.13 5.81 -2.98
C PRO A 53 -10.98 5.82 -2.00
N THR A 54 -9.77 5.88 -2.53
CA THR A 54 -8.55 5.90 -1.73
C THR A 54 -7.62 7.04 -2.10
N LEU A 55 -6.84 7.48 -1.12
CA LEU A 55 -5.76 8.47 -1.25
C LEU A 55 -4.55 7.96 -0.50
N ARG A 56 -3.36 8.04 -1.10
CA ARG A 56 -2.11 7.63 -0.46
C ARG A 56 -1.20 8.83 -0.22
N MET A 57 -0.71 8.96 1.00
CA MET A 57 0.37 9.88 1.35
C MET A 57 1.64 9.09 1.62
N VAL A 58 2.69 9.36 0.83
CA VAL A 58 4.02 8.79 1.02
C VAL A 58 4.88 9.82 1.75
N ARG A 59 5.48 9.40 2.85
CA ARG A 59 6.32 10.26 3.70
C ARG A 59 7.79 9.96 3.44
N TYR A 60 8.61 10.99 3.48
CA TYR A 60 10.05 10.89 3.28
C TYR A 60 10.80 11.99 4.04
N GLU A 61 12.08 11.75 4.35
CA GLU A 61 12.98 12.76 4.91
C GLU A 61 13.47 13.69 3.81
N THR A 62 13.36 15.00 4.01
CA THR A 62 13.74 15.98 2.98
C THR A 62 15.26 16.11 2.77
N THR A 63 16.06 15.58 3.70
CA THR A 63 17.53 15.65 3.66
C THR A 63 18.16 14.67 2.68
N ASP A 64 17.64 13.45 2.60
CA ASP A 64 18.21 12.34 1.82
C ASP A 64 17.15 11.57 1.02
N ALA A 65 15.91 12.05 1.03
CA ALA A 65 14.75 11.43 0.40
C ALA A 65 14.45 10.01 0.90
N LYS A 66 14.92 9.65 2.11
CA LYS A 66 14.62 8.35 2.73
C LYS A 66 13.12 8.22 2.93
N LEU A 67 12.52 7.20 2.34
CA LEU A 67 11.10 6.91 2.47
C LEU A 67 10.78 6.38 3.88
N THR A 68 9.90 7.05 4.60
CA THR A 68 9.65 6.78 6.03
C THR A 68 8.34 6.06 6.30
N ASP A 69 7.26 6.37 5.58
CA ASP A 69 5.97 5.72 5.83
C ASP A 69 4.99 5.87 4.66
N ILE A 70 3.94 5.05 4.67
CA ILE A 70 2.74 5.22 3.85
C ILE A 70 1.56 5.40 4.77
N TRP A 71 0.82 6.48 4.56
CA TRP A 71 -0.48 6.72 5.18
C TRP A 71 -1.54 6.51 4.11
N GLN A 72 -2.31 5.43 4.26
CA GLN A 72 -3.37 5.08 3.36
C GLN A 72 -4.68 5.63 3.92
N TYR A 73 -5.37 6.42 3.13
CA TYR A 73 -6.68 6.97 3.43
C TYR A 73 -7.73 6.36 2.51
N TYR A 74 -8.96 6.36 3.00
CA TYR A 74 -10.14 5.95 2.24
C TYR A 74 -11.32 6.87 2.57
N MET A 75 -12.29 6.94 1.66
CA MET A 75 -13.55 7.63 1.89
C MET A 75 -14.67 6.60 1.99
N ASN A 76 -15.34 6.51 3.13
CA ASN A 76 -16.49 5.62 3.27
C ASN A 76 -17.66 6.14 2.41
N LEU A 77 -17.86 5.55 1.23
CA LEU A 77 -18.89 6.00 0.30
C LEU A 77 -20.30 5.91 0.88
N THR A 78 -20.58 4.92 1.72
CA THR A 78 -21.90 4.78 2.34
C THR A 78 -22.19 5.95 3.27
N LYS A 79 -21.23 6.32 4.13
CA LYS A 79 -21.35 7.50 5.00
C LYS A 79 -21.40 8.79 4.19
N ALA A 80 -20.47 8.96 3.26
CA ALA A 80 -20.37 10.16 2.43
C ALA A 80 -21.61 10.40 1.56
N ASN A 81 -22.26 9.34 1.07
CA ASN A 81 -23.52 9.49 0.31
C ASN A 81 -24.72 9.75 1.21
N ALA A 82 -24.69 9.29 2.47
CA ALA A 82 -25.76 9.55 3.45
C ALA A 82 -25.68 10.97 4.04
N ASP A 83 -24.48 11.54 4.16
CA ASP A 83 -24.22 12.90 4.64
C ASP A 83 -23.11 13.58 3.81
N PRO A 84 -23.46 14.13 2.62
CA PRO A 84 -22.48 14.69 1.70
C PRO A 84 -21.76 15.94 2.22
N GLU A 85 -22.37 16.69 3.14
CA GLU A 85 -21.76 17.91 3.70
C GLU A 85 -20.61 17.59 4.67
N ASN A 86 -20.58 16.37 5.23
CA ASN A 86 -19.57 15.89 6.16
C ASN A 86 -18.76 14.71 5.59
N ALA A 87 -18.60 14.64 4.26
CA ALA A 87 -17.81 13.62 3.60
C ALA A 87 -16.29 13.83 3.83
N GLU A 88 -15.72 13.07 4.77
CA GLU A 88 -14.30 13.17 5.14
C GLU A 88 -13.47 11.94 4.73
N TRP A 89 -12.18 12.16 4.52
CA TRP A 89 -11.19 11.09 4.33
C TRP A 89 -10.78 10.52 5.70
N GLU A 90 -10.93 9.21 5.86
CA GLU A 90 -10.55 8.49 7.07
C GLU A 90 -9.20 7.79 6.86
N LEU A 91 -8.34 7.75 7.89
CA LEU A 91 -7.07 7.00 7.84
C LEU A 91 -7.39 5.50 7.92
N GLU A 92 -7.03 4.74 6.89
CA GLU A 92 -7.19 3.28 6.85
C GLU A 92 -6.06 2.59 7.63
N TYR A 93 -4.81 2.93 7.31
CA TYR A 93 -3.65 2.42 8.02
C TYR A 93 -2.39 3.26 7.79
N LYS A 94 -1.42 3.10 8.68
CA LYS A 94 -0.02 3.49 8.46
C LYS A 94 0.81 2.23 8.26
N PHE A 95 1.64 2.19 7.22
CA PHE A 95 2.32 0.96 6.82
C PHE A 95 3.27 0.45 7.91
N THR A 96 4.04 1.35 8.50
CA THR A 96 4.97 1.04 9.60
C THR A 96 4.26 0.41 10.80
N GLU A 97 3.13 0.98 11.22
CA GLU A 97 2.31 0.45 12.32
C GLU A 97 1.63 -0.89 11.94
N ALA A 98 1.10 -1.00 10.71
CA ALA A 98 0.36 -2.17 10.27
C ALA A 98 1.23 -3.43 10.18
N TYR A 99 2.48 -3.27 9.76
CA TYR A 99 3.42 -4.36 9.49
C TYR A 99 4.63 -4.42 10.44
N GLY A 100 4.71 -3.54 11.44
CA GLY A 100 5.76 -3.57 12.46
C GLY A 100 7.16 -3.30 11.91
N VAL A 101 7.29 -2.41 10.93
CA VAL A 101 8.57 -2.00 10.33
C VAL A 101 8.84 -0.52 10.59
N ASN A 102 10.11 -0.12 10.51
CA ASN A 102 10.52 1.26 10.85
C ASN A 102 10.45 2.24 9.66
N ASP A 103 10.40 1.72 8.44
CA ASP A 103 10.32 2.51 7.22
C ASP A 103 9.72 1.70 6.07
N ILE A 104 9.59 2.32 4.90
CA ILE A 104 9.15 1.68 3.65
C ILE A 104 10.32 1.51 2.67
N SER A 105 11.54 1.31 3.17
CA SER A 105 12.68 0.95 2.34
C SER A 105 12.46 -0.40 1.64
N THR A 106 13.17 -0.65 0.55
CA THR A 106 13.13 -1.96 -0.14
C THR A 106 13.40 -3.11 0.83
N ALA A 107 14.34 -2.94 1.78
CA ALA A 107 14.63 -3.97 2.78
C ALA A 107 13.44 -4.22 3.72
N SER A 108 12.79 -3.18 4.21
CA SER A 108 11.60 -3.31 5.06
C SER A 108 10.43 -3.92 4.30
N LEU A 109 10.17 -3.49 3.07
CA LEU A 109 9.13 -4.05 2.19
C LEU A 109 9.36 -5.54 1.91
N THR A 110 10.61 -5.95 1.66
CA THR A 110 10.98 -7.35 1.50
C THR A 110 10.67 -8.16 2.76
N LYS A 111 11.05 -7.68 3.95
CA LYS A 111 10.73 -8.38 5.21
C LYS A 111 9.23 -8.60 5.38
N VAL A 112 8.41 -7.60 5.04
CA VAL A 112 6.95 -7.72 5.06
C VAL A 112 6.49 -8.78 4.07
N VAL A 113 6.95 -8.75 2.81
CA VAL A 113 6.58 -9.73 1.80
C VAL A 113 7.02 -11.15 2.17
N ASP A 114 8.19 -11.30 2.79
CA ASP A 114 8.68 -12.60 3.27
C ASP A 114 7.83 -13.14 4.42
N SER A 115 7.36 -12.28 5.33
CA SER A 115 6.45 -12.68 6.41
C SER A 115 5.12 -13.24 5.90
N PHE A 116 4.74 -12.96 4.65
CA PHE A 116 3.53 -13.52 4.05
C PHE A 116 3.63 -15.01 3.76
N LYS A 117 4.85 -15.56 3.67
CA LYS A 117 5.11 -16.97 3.38
C LYS A 117 4.82 -17.87 4.59
N GLU A 118 4.72 -17.30 5.78
CA GLU A 118 4.40 -18.03 7.00
C GLU A 118 2.99 -18.63 6.94
N LYS A 119 2.83 -19.86 7.44
CA LYS A 119 1.52 -20.50 7.54
C LYS A 119 0.63 -19.67 8.46
N ASN A 120 -0.56 -19.29 7.98
CA ASN A 120 -1.52 -18.42 8.69
C ASN A 120 -0.95 -17.03 9.03
N SER A 121 -0.10 -16.46 8.17
CA SER A 121 0.47 -15.13 8.37
C SER A 121 -0.60 -14.06 8.63
N PRO A 122 -0.61 -13.40 9.81
CA PRO A 122 -1.53 -12.30 10.09
C PRO A 122 -1.22 -11.07 9.21
N TYR A 123 0.04 -10.91 8.78
CA TYR A 123 0.42 -9.84 7.87
C TYR A 123 -0.10 -10.08 6.46
N PHE A 124 -0.12 -11.33 5.99
CA PHE A 124 -0.76 -11.63 4.71
C PHE A 124 -2.27 -11.41 4.77
N ALA A 125 -2.93 -11.78 5.87
CA ALA A 125 -4.35 -11.50 6.06
C ALA A 125 -4.64 -9.99 6.01
N LYS A 126 -3.87 -9.16 6.75
CA LYS A 126 -3.94 -7.69 6.67
C LYS A 126 -3.73 -7.17 5.24
N PHE A 127 -2.71 -7.68 4.54
CA PHE A 127 -2.42 -7.29 3.16
C PHE A 127 -3.59 -7.56 2.21
N ILE A 128 -4.25 -8.70 2.35
CA ILE A 128 -5.45 -9.02 1.54
C ILE A 128 -6.62 -8.08 1.87
N LEU A 129 -6.80 -7.71 3.13
CA LEU A 129 -7.84 -6.76 3.55
C LEU A 129 -7.60 -5.35 2.96
N TYR A 130 -6.38 -4.82 3.09
CA TYR A 130 -6.03 -3.49 2.59
C TYR A 130 -6.00 -3.39 1.07
N ARG A 131 -5.79 -4.51 0.36
CA ARG A 131 -5.63 -4.56 -1.10
C ARG A 131 -6.71 -3.80 -1.88
N ARG A 132 -7.91 -3.62 -1.33
CA ARG A 132 -9.05 -3.01 -2.02
C ARG A 132 -9.78 -1.93 -1.20
N GLY A 133 -9.19 -1.43 -0.12
CA GLY A 133 -9.87 -0.46 0.74
C GLY A 133 -11.14 -1.03 1.40
N MET A 134 -11.14 -2.33 1.71
CA MET A 134 -12.33 -3.11 2.10
C MET A 134 -12.66 -3.05 3.60
N PHE A 135 -11.95 -2.26 4.40
CA PHE A 135 -12.19 -2.21 5.85
C PHE A 135 -13.64 -1.84 6.24
N THR A 136 -14.42 -1.24 5.33
CA THR A 136 -15.84 -0.91 5.59
C THR A 136 -16.85 -1.40 4.56
N SER A 137 -16.45 -2.13 3.51
CA SER A 137 -17.42 -2.58 2.49
C SER A 137 -18.01 -3.94 2.86
N LYS A 138 -19.03 -3.95 3.73
CA LYS A 138 -20.00 -5.05 3.96
C LYS A 138 -19.50 -6.47 4.29
N TYR A 139 -18.20 -6.76 4.29
CA TYR A 139 -17.66 -8.10 4.49
C TYR A 139 -17.44 -8.49 5.95
N ASN A 140 -17.54 -7.52 6.88
CA ASN A 140 -17.48 -7.76 8.33
C ASN A 140 -18.87 -7.78 9.00
N GLU A 141 -19.96 -7.74 8.23
CA GLU A 141 -21.34 -7.77 8.73
C GLU A 141 -22.12 -9.03 8.27
N GLN A 142 -21.42 -10.13 7.97
CA GLN A 142 -22.04 -11.44 7.72
C GLN A 142 -21.42 -12.52 8.59
#